data_AF-A0A9D7HAG0-F1
#
_entry.id   AF-A0A9D7HAG0-F1
#
_cell.length_a   1.000
_cell.length_b   1.000
_cell.length_c   1.000
_cell.angle_alpha   90.00
_cell.angle_beta   90.00
_cell.angle_gamma   90.00
#
_symmetry.space_group_name_H-M   'P 1'
#
loop_
_entity.id
_entity.type
_entity.pdbx_description
1 polymer ?
#
loop_
_entity_poly.entity_id
_entity_poly.type
_entity_poly.pdbx_seq_one_letter_code
_entity_poly.pdbx_strand_id
1 'polypeptide(L)'
;MSDLSGCSVSPRINQQSTFYRMGAVRKSSSLEERLHYVMDYELWQQVLFRRGTSGVRIVPWELAVFRSHAESKTTLVPHLFLDELASLLHDMCAHTDLVEYGDVLAAGHRIVPLRGVPVNGSHRERVRAMTVHFLLKWHHTIHSQRDFRMMRMFRSKGLPTGELSAVQRERLARLDDQLRAPG
;
A
#
# COMPACT_ATOMS: atom_id res chain seq x y z
N MET A 1 8.81 -17.06 15.66
CA MET A 1 8.64 -16.86 14.20
C MET A 1 7.82 -15.60 14.01
N SER A 2 8.43 -14.53 13.50
CA SER A 2 7.71 -13.28 13.20
C SER A 2 6.68 -13.55 12.11
N ASP A 3 5.44 -13.09 12.31
CA ASP A 3 4.37 -13.24 11.35
C ASP A 3 4.68 -12.44 10.07
N LEU A 4 5.14 -13.14 9.02
CA LEU A 4 5.51 -12.57 7.73
C LEU A 4 4.29 -12.21 6.87
N SER A 5 3.06 -12.51 7.32
CA SER A 5 1.82 -12.11 6.64
C SER A 5 1.74 -10.59 6.47
N GLY A 6 2.25 -9.84 7.45
CA GLY A 6 2.31 -8.38 7.43
C GLY A 6 3.27 -7.79 6.39
N CYS A 7 4.22 -8.59 5.85
CA CYS A 7 5.24 -8.12 4.91
C CYS A 7 4.70 -7.73 3.52
N SER A 8 3.44 -8.00 3.20
CA SER A 8 2.79 -7.47 1.99
C SER A 8 1.78 -6.37 2.31
N VAL A 9 1.06 -6.49 3.43
CA VAL A 9 -0.05 -5.60 3.82
C VAL A 9 0.43 -4.28 4.44
N SER A 10 1.44 -4.35 5.29
CA SER A 10 2.04 -3.20 5.97
C SER A 10 3.56 -3.36 6.01
N PRO A 11 4.23 -3.40 4.84
CA PRO A 11 5.64 -3.70 4.81
C PRO A 11 6.42 -2.54 5.45
N ARG A 12 7.23 -2.87 6.45
CA ARG A 12 8.27 -1.98 6.98
C ARG A 12 9.50 -2.12 6.08
N ILE A 13 9.41 -1.62 4.85
CA ILE A 13 10.53 -1.65 3.91
C ILE A 13 11.48 -0.53 4.31
N ASN A 14 12.57 -0.89 4.97
CA ASN A 14 13.72 0.00 5.03
C ASN A 14 14.55 -0.27 3.77
N GLN A 15 14.43 0.60 2.76
CA GLN A 15 15.10 0.46 1.47
C GLN A 15 16.60 0.17 1.65
N GLN A 16 17.26 0.84 2.59
CA GLN A 16 18.70 0.74 2.80
C GLN A 16 19.14 -0.54 3.52
N SER A 17 18.20 -1.22 4.20
CA SER A 17 18.43 -2.48 4.90
C SER A 17 17.76 -3.66 4.20
N THR A 18 17.33 -3.49 2.95
CA THR A 18 16.67 -4.53 2.16
C THR A 18 17.63 -5.07 1.09
N PHE A 19 17.94 -6.36 1.18
CA PHE A 19 18.84 -7.03 0.24
C PHE A 19 18.10 -8.11 -0.52
N TYR A 20 18.23 -8.10 -1.85
CA TYR A 20 17.66 -9.13 -2.71
C TYR A 20 18.75 -10.07 -3.21
N ARG A 21 18.44 -11.37 -3.27
CA ARG A 21 19.22 -12.27 -4.13
C ARG A 21 19.02 -11.82 -5.58
N MET A 22 20.10 -11.65 -6.34
CA MET A 22 20.00 -11.24 -7.76
C MET A 22 19.11 -12.18 -8.59
N GLY A 23 19.14 -13.48 -8.30
CA GLY A 23 18.24 -14.44 -8.94
C GLY A 23 16.75 -14.21 -8.64
N ALA A 24 16.41 -13.48 -7.58
CA ALA A 24 15.04 -13.03 -7.28
C ALA A 24 14.63 -11.86 -8.17
N VAL A 25 15.48 -10.85 -8.29
CA VAL A 25 15.27 -9.65 -9.11
C VAL A 25 15.28 -9.97 -10.61
N ARG A 26 16.21 -10.81 -11.09
CA ARG A 26 16.26 -11.17 -12.53
C ARG A 26 15.01 -11.89 -13.05
N LYS A 27 14.17 -12.42 -12.16
CA LYS A 27 12.88 -13.05 -12.52
C LYS A 27 11.68 -12.13 -12.29
N SER A 28 11.89 -10.91 -11.81
CA SER A 28 10.87 -9.87 -11.79
C SER A 28 10.76 -9.24 -13.18
N SER A 29 9.66 -8.54 -13.46
CA SER A 29 9.60 -7.68 -14.65
C SER A 29 10.56 -6.49 -14.46
N SER A 30 10.86 -5.78 -15.56
CA SER A 30 11.56 -4.50 -15.44
C SER A 30 10.77 -3.57 -14.50
N LEU A 31 11.50 -2.73 -13.77
CA LEU A 31 10.92 -1.71 -12.89
C LEU A 31 10.06 -0.74 -13.71
N GLU A 32 9.03 -0.22 -13.06
CA GLU A 32 8.21 0.85 -13.62
C GLU A 32 8.92 2.20 -13.39
N GLU A 33 9.57 2.71 -14.44
CA GLU A 33 10.38 3.94 -14.38
C GLU A 33 9.54 5.22 -14.17
N ARG A 34 8.22 5.13 -14.37
CA ARG A 34 7.29 6.24 -14.09
C ARG A 34 7.03 6.44 -12.60
N LEU A 35 7.43 5.49 -11.74
CA LEU A 35 7.34 5.63 -10.29
C LEU A 35 8.62 6.31 -9.77
N HIS A 36 8.47 7.52 -9.24
CA HIS A 36 9.56 8.32 -8.70
C HIS A 36 9.73 8.16 -7.18
N TYR A 37 8.70 7.68 -6.48
CA TYR A 37 8.65 7.62 -5.02
C TYR A 37 8.45 6.20 -4.47
N VAL A 38 7.77 5.32 -5.21
CA VAL A 38 7.42 3.96 -4.72
C VAL A 38 8.03 2.82 -5.53
N MET A 39 9.05 3.08 -6.33
CA MET A 39 9.71 2.05 -7.18
C MET A 39 10.21 0.84 -6.36
N ASP A 40 10.84 1.06 -5.20
CA ASP A 40 11.32 -0.05 -4.37
C ASP A 40 10.18 -0.85 -3.73
N TYR A 41 9.07 -0.18 -3.42
CA TYR A 41 7.87 -0.84 -2.94
C TYR A 41 7.27 -1.71 -4.05
N GLU A 42 7.21 -1.19 -5.29
CA GLU A 42 6.79 -1.94 -6.47
C GLU A 42 7.66 -3.19 -6.67
N LEU A 43 8.98 -3.05 -6.62
CA LEU A 43 9.92 -4.18 -6.71
C LEU A 43 9.69 -5.21 -5.60
N TRP A 44 9.46 -4.75 -4.37
CA TRP A 44 9.19 -5.63 -3.25
C TRP A 44 7.92 -6.45 -3.49
N GLN A 45 6.83 -5.81 -3.92
CA GLN A 45 5.59 -6.52 -4.24
C GLN A 45 5.76 -7.47 -5.42
N GLN A 46 6.46 -7.05 -6.47
CA GLN A 46 6.83 -7.89 -7.59
C GLN A 46 7.53 -9.20 -7.16
N VAL A 47 8.43 -9.13 -6.18
CA VAL A 47 9.13 -10.30 -5.64
C VAL A 47 8.21 -11.14 -4.76
N LEU A 48 7.47 -10.52 -3.84
CA LEU A 48 6.60 -11.22 -2.90
C LEU A 48 5.43 -11.94 -3.58
N PHE A 49 4.80 -11.35 -4.59
CA PHE A 49 3.70 -12.00 -5.31
C PHE A 49 4.17 -13.15 -6.21
N ARG A 50 5.43 -13.14 -6.69
CA ARG A 50 5.97 -14.26 -7.48
C ARG A 50 6.51 -15.40 -6.64
N ARG A 51 7.04 -15.11 -5.45
CA ARG A 51 7.81 -16.09 -4.65
C ARG A 51 7.19 -16.41 -3.29
N GLY A 52 6.16 -15.68 -2.91
CA GLY A 52 5.65 -15.70 -1.55
C GLY A 52 6.64 -15.14 -0.53
N THR A 53 6.36 -15.37 0.74
CA THR A 53 7.14 -14.86 1.87
C THR A 53 8.12 -15.89 2.46
N SER A 54 8.12 -17.14 1.98
CA SER A 54 8.98 -18.21 2.52
C SER A 54 10.48 -17.92 2.39
N GLY A 55 10.87 -17.12 1.39
CA GLY A 55 12.24 -16.67 1.17
C GLY A 55 12.62 -15.38 1.89
N VAL A 56 11.70 -14.77 2.65
CA VAL A 56 11.94 -13.52 3.37
C VAL A 56 12.53 -13.82 4.73
N ARG A 57 13.68 -13.22 5.02
CA ARG A 57 14.31 -13.28 6.34
C ARG A 57 14.48 -11.87 6.89
N ILE A 58 13.90 -11.63 8.05
CA ILE A 58 14.14 -10.43 8.84
C ILE A 58 15.25 -10.77 9.85
N VAL A 59 16.28 -9.95 9.91
CA VAL A 59 17.39 -10.10 10.86
C VAL A 59 17.39 -8.93 11.84
N PRO A 60 17.75 -9.15 13.12
CA PRO A 60 17.73 -8.09 14.15
C PRO A 60 19.02 -7.25 14.14
N TRP A 61 19.73 -7.21 13.01
CA TRP A 61 21.03 -6.54 12.90
C TRP A 61 20.87 -5.13 12.32
N GLU A 62 21.69 -4.21 12.80
CA GLU A 62 21.85 -2.90 12.20
C GLU A 62 22.65 -3.04 10.90
N LEU A 63 21.97 -2.90 9.76
CA LEU A 63 22.60 -3.07 8.44
C LEU A 63 22.92 -1.74 7.76
N ALA A 64 22.25 -0.65 8.16
CA ALA A 64 22.43 0.68 7.59
C ALA A 64 22.06 1.75 8.61
N VAL A 65 22.80 2.87 8.59
CA VAL A 65 22.49 4.09 9.34
C VAL A 65 22.19 5.19 8.34
N PHE A 66 20.97 5.73 8.38
CA PHE A 66 20.56 6.80 7.49
C PHE A 66 20.73 8.16 8.15
N ARG A 67 21.23 9.14 7.39
CA ARG A 67 21.12 10.55 7.76
C ARG A 67 19.76 11.06 7.31
N SER A 68 18.90 11.37 8.28
CA SER A 68 17.65 12.05 7.98
C SER A 68 17.96 13.44 7.45
N HIS A 69 17.66 13.68 6.17
CA HIS A 69 17.72 15.01 5.57
C HIS A 69 16.30 15.58 5.49
N ALA A 70 16.10 16.82 5.97
CA ALA A 70 14.82 17.51 5.95
C ALA A 70 14.23 17.68 4.53
N GLU A 71 15.09 17.65 3.52
CA GLU A 71 14.75 17.75 2.10
C GLU A 71 14.45 16.39 1.43
N SER A 72 14.25 15.33 2.21
CA SER A 72 13.87 14.03 1.63
C SER A 72 12.60 14.18 0.81
N LYS A 73 12.61 13.66 -0.43
CA LYS A 73 11.53 13.79 -1.43
C LYS A 73 10.14 13.44 -0.88
N THR A 74 10.07 12.46 0.01
CA THR A 74 8.83 11.99 0.67
C THR A 74 8.28 12.98 1.69
N THR A 75 9.12 13.83 2.28
CA THR A 75 8.74 14.86 3.25
C THR A 75 8.24 16.13 2.55
N LEU A 76 8.80 16.47 1.40
CA LEU A 76 8.46 17.69 0.66
C LEU A 76 7.18 17.56 -0.17
N VAL A 77 6.86 16.36 -0.67
CA VAL A 77 5.71 16.18 -1.57
C VAL A 77 4.90 14.91 -1.25
N PRO A 78 4.28 14.83 -0.06
CA PRO A 78 3.59 13.61 0.41
C PRO A 78 2.47 13.15 -0.53
N HIS A 79 1.81 14.08 -1.24
CA HIS A 79 0.71 13.73 -2.15
C HIS A 79 1.17 12.94 -3.38
N LEU A 80 2.35 13.22 -3.96
CA LEU A 80 2.86 12.46 -5.10
C LEU A 80 3.21 11.02 -4.73
N PHE A 81 3.78 10.82 -3.54
CA PHE A 81 4.01 9.49 -2.98
C PHE A 81 2.69 8.72 -2.82
N LEU A 82 1.65 9.37 -2.29
CA LEU A 82 0.34 8.73 -2.10
C LEU A 82 -0.35 8.42 -3.43
N ASP A 83 -0.26 9.31 -4.42
CA ASP A 83 -0.82 9.08 -5.76
C ASP A 83 -0.16 7.90 -6.47
N GLU A 84 1.17 7.76 -6.37
CA GLU A 84 1.87 6.60 -6.91
C GLU A 84 1.50 5.30 -6.19
N LEU A 85 1.43 5.31 -4.85
CA LEU A 85 1.04 4.14 -4.08
C LEU A 85 -0.42 3.75 -4.38
N ALA A 86 -1.32 4.72 -4.51
CA ALA A 86 -2.70 4.52 -4.91
C ALA A 86 -2.80 3.98 -6.34
N SER A 87 -1.96 4.45 -7.27
CA SER A 87 -1.91 3.93 -8.65
C SER A 87 -1.51 2.45 -8.68
N LEU A 88 -0.54 2.07 -7.86
CA LEU A 88 -0.11 0.68 -7.71
C LEU A 88 -1.23 -0.21 -7.17
N LEU A 89 -1.90 0.23 -6.10
CA LEU A 89 -3.02 -0.50 -5.50
C LEU A 89 -4.23 -0.57 -6.43
N HIS A 90 -4.50 0.51 -7.17
CA HIS A 90 -5.56 0.56 -8.17
C HIS A 90 -5.35 -0.49 -9.27
N ASP A 91 -4.15 -0.55 -9.84
CA ASP A 91 -3.80 -1.57 -10.84
C ASP A 91 -3.96 -3.00 -10.27
N MET A 92 -3.49 -3.23 -9.04
CA MET A 92 -3.66 -4.51 -8.37
C MET A 92 -5.13 -4.86 -8.12
N CYS A 93 -5.98 -3.88 -7.80
CA CYS A 93 -7.41 -4.08 -7.61
C CYS A 93 -8.09 -4.54 -8.92
N ALA A 94 -7.73 -3.92 -10.04
CA ALA A 94 -8.26 -4.31 -11.37
C ALA A 94 -7.94 -5.76 -11.70
N HIS A 95 -6.72 -6.23 -11.42
CA HIS A 95 -6.28 -7.61 -11.66
C HIS A 95 -6.76 -8.63 -10.64
N THR A 96 -7.47 -8.19 -9.59
CA THR A 96 -8.01 -9.06 -8.53
C THR A 96 -9.52 -8.92 -8.35
N ASP A 97 -10.20 -8.30 -9.31
CA ASP A 97 -11.66 -8.12 -9.35
C ASP A 97 -12.19 -7.28 -8.16
N LEU A 98 -11.36 -6.38 -7.62
CA LEU A 98 -11.72 -5.43 -6.57
C LEU A 98 -11.98 -4.04 -7.16
N VAL A 99 -12.71 -3.99 -8.28
CA VAL A 99 -12.97 -2.74 -9.04
C VAL A 99 -13.54 -1.66 -8.12
N GLU A 100 -14.42 -2.04 -7.20
CA GLU A 100 -15.03 -1.10 -6.25
C GLU A 100 -14.03 -0.44 -5.29
N TYR A 101 -12.91 -1.09 -4.98
CA TYR A 101 -11.81 -0.48 -4.21
C TYR A 101 -10.89 0.34 -5.10
N GLY A 102 -10.72 -0.05 -6.37
CA GLY A 102 -10.08 0.79 -7.40
C GLY A 102 -10.80 2.14 -7.54
N ASP A 103 -12.12 2.13 -7.63
CA ASP A 103 -12.96 3.34 -7.72
C ASP A 103 -12.79 4.25 -6.49
N VAL A 104 -12.68 3.67 -5.30
CA VAL A 104 -12.40 4.41 -4.06
C VAL A 104 -11.06 5.13 -4.16
N LEU A 105 -10.00 4.44 -4.60
CA LEU A 105 -8.68 5.06 -4.76
C LEU A 105 -8.71 6.18 -5.81
N ALA A 106 -9.38 5.95 -6.95
CA ALA A 106 -9.52 6.94 -8.01
C ALA A 106 -10.34 8.18 -7.60
N ALA A 107 -11.21 8.07 -6.60
CA ALA A 107 -11.95 9.21 -6.07
C ALA A 107 -11.07 10.18 -5.25
N GLY A 108 -9.97 9.70 -4.67
CA GLY A 108 -9.08 10.51 -3.83
C GLY A 108 -7.72 10.86 -4.47
N HIS A 109 -7.30 10.09 -5.47
CA HIS A 109 -5.94 10.12 -6.00
C HIS A 109 -5.87 10.29 -7.51
N ARG A 110 -4.76 10.86 -7.97
CA ARG A 110 -4.45 10.88 -9.41
C ARG A 110 -3.85 9.52 -9.80
N ILE A 111 -4.66 8.69 -10.46
CA ILE A 111 -4.22 7.38 -10.94
C ILE A 111 -3.45 7.50 -12.24
N VAL A 112 -2.26 6.92 -12.28
CA VAL A 112 -1.47 6.73 -13.50
C VAL A 112 -1.50 5.27 -13.95
N PRO A 113 -1.65 4.97 -15.25
CA PRO A 113 -1.57 3.60 -15.75
C PRO A 113 -0.18 3.03 -15.47
N LEU A 114 -0.07 1.79 -14.96
CA LEU A 114 1.20 1.13 -14.68
C LEU A 114 1.34 -0.14 -15.53
N ARG A 115 2.56 -0.67 -15.67
CA ARG A 115 2.78 -2.00 -16.28
C ARG A 115 2.19 -3.13 -15.44
N GLY A 116 2.05 -2.88 -14.14
CA GLY A 116 1.37 -3.75 -13.19
C GLY A 116 2.28 -4.75 -12.46
N VAL A 117 1.81 -5.14 -11.28
CA VAL A 117 2.44 -6.16 -10.41
C VAL A 117 1.81 -7.51 -10.76
N PRO A 118 2.55 -8.63 -10.70
CA PRO A 118 2.07 -9.97 -11.03
C PRO A 118 1.04 -10.52 -10.01
N VAL A 119 -0.11 -9.87 -9.90
CA VAL A 119 -1.24 -10.34 -9.10
C VAL A 119 -2.27 -11.04 -9.98
N ASN A 120 -3.11 -11.87 -9.34
CA ASN A 120 -4.20 -12.58 -9.98
C ASN A 120 -5.29 -12.82 -8.92
N GLY A 121 -6.44 -13.39 -9.31
CA GLY A 121 -7.58 -13.60 -8.42
C GLY A 121 -7.27 -14.31 -7.09
N SER A 122 -6.26 -15.19 -7.02
CA SER A 122 -5.87 -15.83 -5.76
C SER A 122 -5.32 -14.87 -4.70
N HIS A 123 -4.91 -13.66 -5.12
CA HIS A 123 -4.37 -12.61 -4.27
C HIS A 123 -5.42 -11.62 -3.78
N ARG A 124 -6.70 -11.77 -4.17
CA ARG A 124 -7.79 -10.83 -3.87
C ARG A 124 -7.81 -10.36 -2.41
N GLU A 125 -7.89 -11.27 -1.45
CA GLU A 125 -7.98 -10.88 -0.03
C GLU A 125 -6.74 -10.13 0.46
N ARG A 126 -5.55 -10.46 -0.07
CA ARG A 126 -4.32 -9.75 0.27
C ARG A 126 -4.33 -8.33 -0.31
N VAL A 127 -4.72 -8.16 -1.56
CA VAL A 127 -4.83 -6.84 -2.22
C VAL A 127 -5.89 -5.99 -1.53
N ARG A 128 -7.02 -6.58 -1.13
CA ARG A 128 -8.06 -5.92 -0.33
C ARG A 128 -7.50 -5.43 1.00
N ALA A 129 -6.79 -6.29 1.74
CA ALA A 129 -6.17 -5.93 3.01
C ALA A 129 -5.12 -4.83 2.86
N MET A 130 -4.29 -4.87 1.82
CA MET A 130 -3.32 -3.82 1.47
C MET A 130 -4.01 -2.47 1.23
N THR A 131 -5.09 -2.48 0.43
CA THR A 131 -5.85 -1.26 0.09
C THR A 131 -6.54 -0.67 1.31
N VAL A 132 -7.17 -1.50 2.14
CA VAL A 132 -7.78 -1.08 3.42
C VAL A 132 -6.72 -0.52 4.36
N HIS A 133 -5.55 -1.16 4.45
CA HIS A 133 -4.45 -0.65 5.25
C HIS A 133 -3.99 0.72 4.78
N PHE A 134 -3.81 0.92 3.47
CA PHE A 134 -3.46 2.21 2.88
C PHE A 134 -4.48 3.30 3.24
N LEU A 135 -5.77 3.05 2.99
CA LEU A 135 -6.84 4.00 3.25
C LEU A 135 -6.93 4.38 4.74
N LEU A 136 -6.90 3.40 5.64
CA LEU A 136 -6.94 3.69 7.08
C LEU A 136 -5.65 4.33 7.58
N LYS A 137 -4.48 3.99 7.01
CA LYS A 137 -3.22 4.59 7.44
C LYS A 137 -3.17 6.08 7.11
N TRP A 138 -3.55 6.44 5.88
CA TRP A 138 -3.31 7.79 5.36
C TRP A 138 -4.56 8.68 5.37
N HIS A 139 -5.77 8.12 5.36
CA HIS A 139 -7.02 8.87 5.19
C HIS A 139 -8.04 8.62 6.32
N HIS A 140 -7.62 8.13 7.49
CA HIS A 140 -8.52 8.01 8.65
C HIS A 140 -8.93 9.36 9.26
N THR A 141 -8.21 10.44 8.93
CA THR A 141 -8.58 11.80 9.29
C THR A 141 -8.95 12.55 8.02
N ILE A 142 -10.10 13.21 8.02
CA ILE A 142 -10.66 13.89 6.86
C ILE A 142 -10.19 15.35 6.89
N HIS A 143 -9.44 15.75 5.87
CA HIS A 143 -8.90 17.10 5.75
C HIS A 143 -9.51 17.89 4.58
N SER A 144 -10.28 17.23 3.71
CA SER A 144 -10.83 17.84 2.50
C SER A 144 -12.15 17.20 2.10
N GLN A 145 -12.94 17.91 1.28
CA GLN A 145 -14.16 17.36 0.69
C GLN A 145 -13.87 16.15 -0.22
N ARG A 146 -12.68 16.12 -0.85
CA ARG A 146 -12.22 14.98 -1.64
C ARG A 146 -12.02 13.75 -0.76
N ASP A 147 -11.31 13.89 0.36
CA ASP A 147 -11.14 12.80 1.34
C ASP A 147 -12.49 12.33 1.89
N PHE A 148 -13.38 13.26 2.21
CA PHE A 148 -14.73 12.92 2.70
C PHE A 148 -15.48 12.05 1.70
N ARG A 149 -15.49 12.43 0.41
CA ARG A 149 -16.15 11.67 -0.65
C ARG A 149 -15.53 10.28 -0.81
N MET A 150 -14.21 10.20 -0.92
CA MET A 150 -13.48 8.93 -1.03
C MET A 150 -13.76 8.01 0.16
N MET A 151 -13.65 8.52 1.39
CA MET A 151 -13.79 7.69 2.58
C MET A 151 -15.24 7.30 2.85
N ARG A 152 -16.22 8.12 2.43
CA ARG A 152 -17.63 7.73 2.42
C ARG A 152 -17.89 6.60 1.42
N MET A 153 -17.29 6.67 0.22
CA MET A 153 -17.33 5.56 -0.74
C MET A 153 -16.71 4.30 -0.15
N PHE A 154 -15.51 4.41 0.45
CA PHE A 154 -14.83 3.29 1.12
C PHE A 154 -15.74 2.58 2.14
N ARG A 155 -16.40 3.35 3.01
CA ARG A 155 -17.26 2.77 4.04
C ARG A 155 -18.47 2.03 3.50
N SER A 156 -18.93 2.35 2.28
CA SER A 156 -20.00 1.62 1.62
C SER A 156 -19.60 0.24 1.08
N LYS A 157 -18.30 -0.06 0.91
CA LYS A 157 -17.81 -1.29 0.25
C LYS A 157 -17.58 -2.48 1.21
N GLY A 158 -17.93 -2.31 2.49
CA GLY A 158 -17.66 -3.31 3.52
C GLY A 158 -16.17 -3.42 3.88
N LEU A 159 -15.89 -4.08 5.00
CA LEU A 159 -14.53 -4.34 5.47
C LEU A 159 -14.07 -5.73 5.01
N PRO A 160 -12.74 -5.97 4.94
CA PRO A 160 -12.22 -7.30 4.65
C PRO A 160 -12.71 -8.32 5.68
N THR A 161 -12.79 -9.59 5.27
CA THR A 161 -13.24 -10.71 6.10
C THR A 161 -12.24 -11.13 7.18
N GLY A 162 -10.98 -10.67 7.08
CA GLY A 162 -9.97 -10.88 8.12
C GLY A 162 -10.06 -9.86 9.26
N GLU A 163 -9.51 -10.21 10.43
CA GLU A 163 -9.49 -9.31 11.58
C GLU A 163 -8.62 -8.07 11.31
N LEU A 164 -9.23 -6.87 11.42
CA LEU A 164 -8.48 -5.62 11.50
C LEU A 164 -7.62 -5.62 12.76
N SER A 165 -6.38 -5.15 12.67
CA SER A 165 -5.55 -4.89 13.85
C SER A 165 -6.17 -3.86 14.79
N ALA A 166 -5.75 -3.84 16.06
CA ALA A 166 -6.23 -2.85 17.04
C ALA A 166 -6.08 -1.40 16.55
N VAL A 167 -4.95 -1.06 15.94
CA VAL A 167 -4.68 0.27 15.36
C VAL A 167 -5.61 0.58 14.19
N GLN A 168 -5.92 -0.40 13.34
CA GLN A 168 -6.88 -0.20 12.25
C GLN A 168 -8.30 -0.01 12.76
N ARG A 169 -8.70 -0.72 13.82
CA ARG A 169 -10.01 -0.53 14.46
C ARG A 169 -10.15 0.87 15.06
N GLU A 170 -9.11 1.35 15.75
CA GLU A 170 -9.10 2.71 16.30
C GLU A 170 -9.22 3.77 15.19
N ARG A 171 -8.42 3.64 14.12
CA ARG A 171 -8.49 4.54 12.95
C ARG A 171 -9.84 4.51 12.28
N LEU A 172 -10.45 3.34 12.14
CA LEU A 172 -11.78 3.18 11.58
C LEU A 172 -12.85 3.85 12.45
N ALA A 173 -12.80 3.68 13.78
CA ALA A 173 -13.74 4.33 14.69
C ALA A 173 -13.67 5.86 14.58
N ARG A 174 -12.45 6.43 14.56
CA ARG A 174 -12.25 7.86 14.35
C ARG A 174 -12.77 8.33 12.99
N LEU A 175 -12.61 7.53 11.94
CA LEU A 175 -13.17 7.85 10.63
C LEU A 175 -14.71 7.86 10.67
N ASP A 176 -15.31 6.86 11.29
CA ASP A 176 -16.77 6.74 11.41
C ASP A 176 -17.37 7.93 12.15
N ASP A 177 -16.70 8.44 13.19
CA ASP A 177 -17.13 9.65 13.90
C ASP A 177 -17.09 10.89 13.00
N GLN A 178 -16.05 11.06 12.18
CA GLN A 178 -15.94 12.20 11.26
C GLN A 178 -16.94 12.14 10.11
N LEU A 179 -17.29 10.94 9.63
CA LEU A 179 -18.27 10.76 8.55
C LEU A 179 -19.72 10.99 9.01
N ARG A 180 -19.98 10.98 10.33
CA ARG A 180 -21.30 11.30 10.92
C ARG A 180 -21.57 12.80 11.01
N ALA A 181 -20.52 13.63 11.02
CA ALA A 181 -20.71 15.07 11.01
C ALA A 181 -21.40 15.50 9.71
N PRO A 182 -22.43 16.37 9.75
CA PRO A 182 -23.03 16.91 8.55
C PRO A 182 -21.95 17.68 7.77
N GLY A 183 -21.70 17.25 6.53
CA GLY A 183 -20.77 17.88 5.60
C GLY A 183 -21.41 18.98 4.75
#